data_AF-A0A1A0KP46-F1
#
_entry.id   AF-A0A1A0KP46-F1
#
_cell.length_a   1.000
_cell.length_b   1.000
_cell.length_c   1.000
_cell.angle_alpha   90.00
_cell.angle_beta   90.00
_cell.angle_gamma   90.00
#
_symmetry.space_group_name_H-M   'P 1'
#
loop_
_entity.id
_entity.type
_entity.pdbx_description
1 polymer ?
#
loop_
_entity_poly.entity_id
_entity_poly.type
_entity_poly.pdbx_seq_one_letter_code
_entity_poly.pdbx_strand_id
1 'polypeptide(L)'
;MSEVSSRGDHLRVDLDQVHGVVSFYRRASSVVAAAASDMESAAFGRWCSGEAYATLAERYVAMGDHLAQRLRTQSIAAADLADTLEQGMSRLDDADAELAPVIRRAAGGHSGTVRPAGAGE
;
A
#
# COMPACT_ATOMS: atom_id res chain seq x y z
N MET A 1 26.57 -19.43 -19.67
CA MET A 1 25.89 -18.12 -19.76
C MET A 1 24.50 -18.37 -20.29
N SER A 2 23.53 -18.56 -19.40
CA SER A 2 22.14 -18.80 -19.82
C SER A 2 21.45 -17.46 -20.07
N GLU A 3 21.02 -17.25 -21.30
CA GLU A 3 20.13 -16.16 -21.66
C GLU A 3 18.81 -16.33 -20.90
N VAL A 4 18.53 -15.40 -19.98
CA VAL A 4 17.18 -15.22 -19.45
C VAL A 4 16.38 -14.55 -20.56
N SER A 5 15.76 -15.37 -21.42
CA SER A 5 14.68 -14.93 -22.28
C SER A 5 13.47 -14.65 -21.36
N SER A 6 13.38 -13.43 -20.84
CA SER A 6 12.17 -12.95 -20.18
C SER A 6 11.09 -12.78 -21.25
N ARG A 7 10.36 -13.86 -21.49
CA ARG A 7 9.11 -13.83 -22.24
C ARG A 7 8.17 -12.94 -21.44
N GLY A 8 7.88 -11.76 -21.97
CA GLY A 8 7.21 -10.65 -21.29
C GLY A 8 6.09 -11.10 -20.38
N ASP A 9 6.35 -11.01 -19.08
CA ASP A 9 5.33 -11.18 -18.06
C ASP A 9 4.53 -9.86 -18.06
N HIS A 10 3.34 -9.89 -18.65
CA HIS A 10 2.50 -8.71 -18.76
C HIS A 10 1.90 -8.39 -17.38
N LEU A 11 2.41 -7.34 -16.75
CA LEU A 11 1.85 -6.83 -15.49
C LEU A 11 0.49 -6.18 -15.77
N ARG A 12 -0.56 -6.70 -15.14
CA ARG A 12 -1.89 -6.07 -15.09
C ARG A 12 -2.20 -5.70 -13.65
N VAL A 13 -2.46 -4.42 -13.41
CA VAL A 13 -2.84 -3.89 -12.10
C VAL A 13 -4.19 -3.21 -12.22
N ASP A 14 -5.11 -3.55 -11.31
CA ASP A 14 -6.37 -2.84 -11.14
C ASP A 14 -6.14 -1.66 -10.18
N LEU A 15 -6.03 -0.45 -10.74
CA LEU A 15 -5.73 0.76 -9.97
C LEU A 15 -6.85 1.09 -8.97
N ASP A 16 -8.11 0.81 -9.30
CA ASP A 16 -9.24 1.04 -8.40
C ASP A 16 -9.16 0.11 -7.19
N GLN A 17 -8.79 -1.17 -7.41
CA GLN A 17 -8.57 -2.11 -6.33
C GLN A 17 -7.41 -1.67 -5.42
N VAL A 18 -6.29 -1.23 -5.99
CA VAL A 18 -5.14 -0.77 -5.19
C VAL A 18 -5.48 0.49 -4.41
N HIS A 19 -6.22 1.45 -4.99
CA HIS A 19 -6.73 2.61 -4.26
C HIS A 19 -7.63 2.21 -3.08
N GLY A 20 -8.47 1.18 -3.25
CA GLY A 20 -9.25 0.61 -2.16
C GLY A 20 -8.38 0.09 -1.02
N VAL A 21 -7.30 -0.63 -1.35
CA VAL A 21 -6.34 -1.16 -0.37
C VAL A 21 -5.57 -0.04 0.35
N VAL A 22 -5.10 0.98 -0.37
CA VAL A 22 -4.46 2.17 0.21
C VAL A 22 -5.39 2.84 1.21
N SER A 23 -6.64 3.06 0.82
CA SER A 23 -7.67 3.69 1.67
C SER A 23 -7.95 2.86 2.92
N PHE A 24 -8.02 1.54 2.78
CA PHE A 24 -8.17 0.62 3.90
C PHE A 24 -7.01 0.75 4.89
N TYR A 25 -5.77 0.68 4.44
CA TYR A 25 -4.61 0.73 5.33
C TYR A 25 -4.41 2.10 5.99
N ARG A 26 -4.72 3.21 5.31
CA ARG A 26 -4.75 4.54 5.93
C ARG A 26 -5.77 4.63 7.06
N ARG A 27 -6.96 4.08 6.85
CA ARG A 27 -8.00 4.05 7.87
C ARG A 27 -7.65 3.12 9.02
N ALA A 28 -7.13 1.93 8.73
CA ALA A 28 -6.66 0.99 9.74
C ALA A 28 -5.55 1.61 10.60
N SER A 29 -4.56 2.27 9.98
CA SER A 29 -3.51 3.00 10.67
C SER A 29 -4.10 4.04 11.64
N SER A 30 -5.04 4.85 11.17
CA SER A 30 -5.68 5.90 11.98
C SER A 30 -6.44 5.33 13.19
N VAL A 31 -7.21 4.26 12.99
CA VAL A 31 -7.98 3.60 14.06
C VAL A 31 -7.04 2.96 15.09
N VAL A 32 -5.99 2.26 14.63
CA VAL A 32 -5.02 1.60 15.51
C VAL A 32 -4.20 2.63 16.28
N ALA A 33 -3.82 3.74 15.67
CA ALA A 33 -3.14 4.85 16.34
C ALA A 33 -4.01 5.46 17.44
N ALA A 34 -5.31 5.70 17.15
CA ALA A 34 -6.26 6.21 18.14
C ALA A 34 -6.40 5.24 19.32
N ALA A 35 -6.52 3.93 19.06
CA ALA A 35 -6.57 2.93 20.12
C ALA A 35 -5.30 2.93 21.00
N ALA A 36 -4.13 3.11 20.41
CA ALA A 36 -2.88 3.24 21.16
C ALA A 36 -2.88 4.49 22.05
N SER A 37 -3.29 5.65 21.50
CA SER A 37 -3.41 6.91 22.26
C SER A 37 -4.40 6.81 23.42
N ASP A 38 -5.54 6.15 23.21
CA ASP A 38 -6.53 5.92 24.28
C ASP A 38 -5.93 5.09 25.42
N MET A 39 -5.22 4.00 25.09
CA MET A 39 -4.55 3.16 26.08
C MET A 39 -3.48 3.92 26.88
N GLU A 40 -2.70 4.79 26.23
CA GLU A 40 -1.69 5.62 26.88
C GLU A 40 -2.31 6.68 27.79
N SER A 41 -3.44 7.27 27.39
CA SER A 41 -4.14 8.27 28.18
C SER A 41 -4.69 7.72 29.49
N ALA A 42 -5.07 6.44 29.50
CA ALA A 42 -5.73 5.75 30.59
C ALA A 42 -4.96 4.49 31.01
N ALA A 43 -3.84 4.69 31.71
CA ALA A 43 -3.05 3.61 32.29
C ALA A 43 -3.91 2.48 32.88
N PHE A 44 -3.77 1.29 32.30
CA PHE A 44 -4.62 0.13 32.56
C PHE A 44 -4.56 -0.36 34.01
N GLY A 45 -3.59 0.06 34.84
CA GLY A 45 -3.52 -0.30 36.25
C GLY A 45 -4.26 0.63 37.21
N ARG A 46 -4.84 1.75 36.72
CA ARG A 46 -5.50 2.75 37.59
C ARG A 46 -6.72 2.23 38.36
N TRP A 47 -7.34 1.15 37.92
CA TRP A 47 -8.46 0.53 38.63
C TRP A 47 -8.01 -0.34 39.81
N CYS A 48 -6.75 -0.76 39.87
CA CYS A 48 -6.17 -1.46 41.02
C CYS A 48 -5.84 -0.45 42.12
N SER A 49 -6.81 -0.11 42.97
CA SER A 49 -6.62 0.82 44.08
C SER A 49 -6.28 0.10 45.39
N GLY A 50 -5.37 0.68 46.19
CA GLY A 50 -5.01 0.20 47.52
C GLY A 50 -3.63 -0.48 47.56
N GLU A 51 -2.94 -0.33 48.69
CA GLU A 51 -1.54 -0.76 48.85
C GLU A 51 -1.34 -2.27 48.63
N ALA A 52 -2.32 -3.08 49.01
CA ALA A 52 -2.32 -4.52 48.78
C ALA A 52 -2.28 -4.93 47.28
N TYR A 53 -2.65 -4.02 46.38
CA TYR A 53 -2.71 -4.27 44.93
C TYR A 53 -1.63 -3.53 44.14
N ALA A 54 -0.67 -2.86 44.80
CA ALA A 54 0.34 -2.03 44.14
C ALA A 54 1.14 -2.80 43.06
N THR A 55 1.67 -3.98 43.40
CA THR A 55 2.41 -4.82 42.44
C THR A 55 1.53 -5.29 41.27
N LEU A 56 0.24 -5.54 41.52
CA LEU A 56 -0.69 -5.91 40.46
C LEU A 56 -0.97 -4.73 39.54
N ALA A 57 -1.16 -3.54 40.10
CA ALA A 57 -1.32 -2.29 39.35
C ALA A 57 -0.12 -2.04 38.44
N GLU A 58 1.11 -2.16 38.96
CA GLU A 58 2.35 -2.00 38.19
C GLU A 58 2.42 -2.97 37.00
N ARG A 59 2.06 -4.25 37.20
CA ARG A 59 2.04 -5.25 36.13
C ARG A 59 1.01 -4.91 35.05
N TYR A 60 -0.17 -4.42 35.42
CA TYR A 60 -1.19 -4.00 34.46
C TYR A 60 -0.78 -2.73 33.70
N VAL A 61 -0.11 -1.78 34.35
CA VAL A 61 0.47 -0.62 33.67
C VAL A 61 1.51 -1.08 32.64
N ALA A 62 2.49 -1.89 33.04
CA ALA A 62 3.52 -2.37 32.13
C ALA A 62 2.96 -3.16 30.94
N MET A 63 1.92 -3.97 31.17
CA MET A 63 1.23 -4.68 30.08
C MET A 63 0.48 -3.72 29.16
N GLY A 64 -0.22 -2.72 29.71
CA GLY A 64 -0.90 -1.69 28.94
C GLY A 64 0.06 -0.91 28.04
N ASP A 65 1.20 -0.49 28.59
CA ASP A 65 2.25 0.23 27.86
C ASP A 65 2.82 -0.64 26.72
N HIS A 66 3.08 -1.92 26.99
CA HIS A 66 3.56 -2.85 25.98
C HIS A 66 2.56 -3.02 24.82
N LEU A 67 1.27 -3.14 25.13
CA LEU A 67 0.22 -3.26 24.12
C LEU A 67 0.07 -1.97 23.31
N ALA A 68 0.05 -0.80 23.96
CA ALA A 68 -0.02 0.49 23.27
C ALA A 68 1.16 0.68 22.30
N GLN A 69 2.38 0.32 22.74
CA GLN A 69 3.56 0.38 21.88
C GLN A 69 3.44 -0.53 20.66
N ARG A 70 2.91 -1.75 20.84
CA ARG A 70 2.68 -2.67 19.71
C ARG A 70 1.65 -2.11 18.73
N LEU A 71 0.57 -1.51 19.22
CA LEU A 71 -0.43 -0.86 18.38
C LEU A 71 0.19 0.31 17.59
N ARG A 72 1.02 1.16 18.21
CA ARG A 72 1.75 2.21 17.47
C ARG A 72 2.63 1.66 16.36
N THR A 73 3.40 0.61 16.63
CA THR A 73 4.24 0.00 15.59
C THR A 73 3.37 -0.51 14.42
N GLN A 74 2.22 -1.11 14.72
CA GLN A 74 1.29 -1.58 13.70
C GLN A 74 0.63 -0.44 12.92
N SER A 75 0.28 0.67 13.56
CA SER A 75 -0.28 1.83 12.86
C SER A 75 0.72 2.47 11.91
N ILE A 76 1.98 2.58 12.31
CA ILE A 76 3.07 3.08 11.46
C ILE A 76 3.27 2.15 10.26
N ALA A 77 3.40 0.85 10.49
CA ALA A 77 3.57 -0.12 9.40
C ALA A 77 2.40 -0.11 8.40
N ALA A 78 1.17 0.08 8.87
CA ALA A 78 0.00 0.22 8.01
C ALA A 78 0.04 1.51 7.18
N ALA A 79 0.47 2.63 7.76
CA ALA A 79 0.65 3.88 7.01
C ALA A 79 1.75 3.74 5.94
N ASP A 80 2.91 3.20 6.32
CA ASP A 80 4.04 2.98 5.42
C ASP A 80 3.66 2.08 4.23
N LEU A 81 2.86 1.04 4.49
CA LEU A 81 2.35 0.16 3.44
C LEU A 81 1.42 0.92 2.48
N ALA A 82 0.51 1.74 3.00
CA ALA A 82 -0.39 2.53 2.18
C ALA A 82 0.38 3.53 1.30
N ASP A 83 1.38 4.20 1.86
CA ASP A 83 2.20 5.18 1.14
C ASP A 83 3.10 4.50 0.09
N THR A 84 3.65 3.33 0.40
CA THR A 84 4.42 2.54 -0.56
C THR A 84 3.57 2.11 -1.75
N LEU A 85 2.33 1.68 -1.49
CA LEU A 85 1.38 1.30 -2.55
C LEU A 85 1.00 2.50 -3.41
N GLU A 86 0.70 3.64 -2.81
CA GLU A 86 0.35 4.87 -3.55
C GLU A 86 1.53 5.36 -4.43
N GLN A 87 2.75 5.36 -3.89
CA GLN A 87 3.95 5.70 -4.67
C GLN A 87 4.19 4.70 -5.82
N GLY A 88 3.96 3.41 -5.58
CA GLY A 88 4.04 2.37 -6.60
C GLY A 88 3.04 2.61 -7.73
N MET A 89 1.80 2.96 -7.40
CA MET A 89 0.76 3.28 -8.38
C MET A 89 1.13 4.49 -9.23
N SER A 90 1.59 5.58 -8.60
CA SER A 90 1.99 6.80 -9.33
C SER A 90 3.08 6.48 -10.38
N ARG A 91 4.06 5.66 -10.00
CA ARG A 91 5.14 5.27 -10.94
C ARG A 91 4.64 4.39 -12.09
N LEU A 92 3.63 3.54 -11.85
CA LEU A 92 3.02 2.74 -12.91
C LEU A 92 2.22 3.61 -13.88
N ASP A 93 1.45 4.57 -13.37
CA ASP A 93 0.69 5.51 -14.20
C ASP A 93 1.61 6.40 -15.05
N ASP A 94 2.71 6.90 -14.45
CA ASP A 94 3.74 7.65 -15.18
C ASP A 94 4.36 6.81 -16.31
N ALA A 95 4.71 5.54 -16.03
CA ALA A 95 5.28 4.64 -17.02
C ALA A 95 4.30 4.32 -18.16
N ASP A 96 3.02 4.12 -17.84
CA ASP A 96 1.97 3.89 -18.84
C ASP A 96 1.76 5.14 -19.71
N ALA A 97 1.77 6.33 -19.12
CA ALA A 97 1.67 7.61 -19.84
C ALA A 97 2.86 7.84 -20.79
N GLU A 98 4.07 7.48 -20.37
CA GLU A 98 5.28 7.55 -21.21
C GLU A 98 5.25 6.57 -22.39
N LEU A 99 4.73 5.36 -22.18
CA LEU A 99 4.72 4.30 -23.20
C LEU A 99 3.54 4.42 -24.19
N ALA A 100 2.39 4.95 -23.76
CA ALA A 100 1.21 5.13 -24.60
C ALA A 100 1.47 5.83 -25.96
N PRO A 101 2.21 6.96 -26.06
CA PRO A 101 2.50 7.60 -27.34
C PRO A 101 3.45 6.77 -28.23
N VAL A 102 4.39 6.04 -27.64
CA VAL A 102 5.34 5.17 -28.36
C VAL A 102 4.58 4.02 -29.02
N ILE A 103 3.70 3.35 -28.26
CA ILE A 103 2.87 2.26 -28.76
C ILE A 103 1.92 2.76 -29.86
N ARG A 104 1.27 3.93 -29.66
CA ARG A 104 0.37 4.52 -30.65
C ARG A 104 1.09 4.83 -31.97
N ARG A 105 2.33 5.33 -31.92
CA ARG A 105 3.15 5.60 -33.10
C ARG A 105 3.56 4.30 -33.81
N ALA A 106 3.94 3.26 -33.05
CA ALA A 106 4.28 1.95 -33.61
C ALA A 106 3.08 1.28 -34.29
N ALA A 107 1.89 1.33 -33.67
CA ALA A 107 0.66 0.79 -34.23
C ALA A 107 0.17 1.57 -35.48
N GLY A 108 0.28 2.90 -35.46
CA GLY A 108 -0.09 3.76 -36.59
C GLY A 108 0.84 3.62 -37.81
N GLY A 109 2.12 3.30 -37.60
CA GLY A 109 3.09 3.07 -38.68
C GLY A 109 2.86 1.78 -39.48
N HIS A 110 2.10 0.81 -38.94
CA HIS A 110 1.83 -0.47 -39.59
C HIS A 110 0.65 -0.42 -40.59
N SER A 111 -0.14 0.65 -40.62
CA SER A 111 -1.31 0.78 -41.52
C SER A 111 -1.00 1.46 -42.86
N GLY A 112 0.26 1.75 -43.17
CA GLY A 112 0.67 2.62 -44.28
C GLY A 112 0.97 1.95 -45.64
N THR A 113 0.90 0.63 -45.79
CA THR A 113 1.25 -0.03 -47.06
C THR A 113 0.32 -1.18 -47.42
N VAL A 114 -0.91 -0.87 -47.84
CA VAL A 114 -1.64 -1.71 -48.81
C VAL A 114 -1.98 -0.82 -50.00
N ARG A 115 -1.08 -0.80 -50.97
CA ARG A 115 -1.32 -0.19 -52.29
C ARG A 115 -2.28 -1.13 -53.03
N PRO A 116 -3.52 -0.73 -53.39
CA PRO A 116 -4.33 -1.57 -54.26
C PRO A 116 -3.60 -1.66 -55.60
N ALA A 117 -3.28 -2.88 -56.02
CA ALA A 117 -2.81 -3.13 -57.36
C ALA A 117 -3.94 -2.73 -58.31
N GLY A 118 -3.79 -1.57 -58.97
CA GLY A 118 -4.71 -1.11 -59.98
C GLY A 118 -4.80 -2.14 -61.11
N ALA A 119 -6.04 -2.49 -61.43
CA ALA A 119 -6.42 -3.05 -62.71
C ALA A 119 -6.06 -2.04 -63.82
N GLY A 120 -5.48 -2.54 -64.90
CA GLY A 120 -5.15 -1.77 -66.10
C GLY A 120 -4.72 -2.74 -67.19
N GLU A 121 -5.54 -2.78 -68.23
CA GLU A 121 -5.58 -3.71 -69.38
C GLU A 121 -4.27 -3.86 -70.17
#